data_AF-A0AAN6Q5C8-F1
#
_entry.id   AF-A0AAN6Q5C8-F1
#
_cell.length_a   1.000
_cell.length_b   1.000
_cell.length_c   1.000
_cell.angle_alpha   90.00
_cell.angle_beta   90.00
_cell.angle_gamma   90.00
#
_symmetry.space_group_name_H-M   'P 1'
#
loop_
_entity.id
_entity.type
_entity.pdbx_description
1 polymer ?
#
loop_
_entity_poly.entity_id
_entity_poly.type
_entity_poly.pdbx_seq_one_letter_code
_entity_poly.pdbx_strand_id
1 'polypeptide(L)'
;MRDGDIIRNGFSYSYGRFYAPVRVERIEGARLRAMFLPRLTAEANRLLRDHRDSFVRGQLLHYGVEYDKNDFSGNGTMLLKKLLQAGKCDKVPADIEELRSQMHKEWLATLTEDQLSGNPECVMERYFVDSTGSPDPTKTSDVVGITFPYFSGYRAGQLREAVNRLVVDKAAKNHGAIEKGEAEARERERASRHEAYLADARNPESGSGAPSPVGEYIVDSEDIESNWPESAQDMTLSVHETNTPGIYQANFDFGVAEGVMMLGTDERLLGQFCKENEYSEDDFHDEETLGSKRKGSSSMGVCDRRRKRAKAGGRPGKYFVRLKSRDTGISQIFSEATAGTIHFGGPGLSSFKGEVNIKALGEVVDITARKVSAVPQGPEYWESWSSYSDAASERARVGRWGGW
;
A
#
# COMPACT_ATOMS: atom_id res chain seq x y z
N MET A 1 16.90 -37.88 -33.90
CA MET A 1 15.87 -38.18 -32.88
C MET A 1 16.59 -38.92 -31.77
N ARG A 2 16.34 -38.59 -30.51
CA ARG A 2 16.96 -39.30 -29.38
C ARG A 2 15.89 -40.17 -28.74
N ASP A 3 16.30 -41.30 -28.15
CA ASP A 3 15.39 -42.13 -27.37
C ASP A 3 14.77 -41.28 -26.24
N GLY A 4 13.43 -41.28 -26.16
CA GLY A 4 12.66 -40.51 -25.17
C GLY A 4 11.98 -39.23 -25.67
N ASP A 5 12.13 -38.88 -26.96
CA ASP A 5 11.34 -37.77 -27.55
C ASP A 5 9.87 -38.21 -27.75
N ILE A 6 8.90 -37.49 -27.19
CA ILE A 6 7.46 -37.72 -27.45
C ILE A 6 7.05 -36.91 -28.67
N ILE A 7 6.39 -37.52 -29.67
CA ILE A 7 5.98 -36.86 -30.92
C ILE A 7 4.48 -37.03 -31.14
N ARG A 8 3.76 -35.94 -31.37
CA ARG A 8 2.31 -35.95 -31.66
C ARG A 8 1.91 -34.69 -32.43
N ASN A 9 1.05 -34.84 -33.44
CA ASN A 9 0.48 -33.73 -34.24
C ASN A 9 1.53 -32.74 -34.79
N GLY A 10 2.69 -33.24 -35.21
CA GLY A 10 3.78 -32.39 -35.73
C GLY A 10 4.59 -31.65 -34.66
N PHE A 11 4.26 -31.81 -33.38
CA PHE A 11 5.06 -31.33 -32.26
C PHE A 11 5.94 -32.45 -31.68
N SER A 12 7.02 -32.03 -31.02
CA SER A 12 7.87 -32.93 -30.23
C SER A 12 8.11 -32.34 -28.84
N TYR A 13 8.06 -33.17 -27.80
CA TYR A 13 8.41 -32.82 -26.42
C TYR A 13 9.70 -33.53 -26.03
N SER A 14 10.71 -32.75 -25.65
CA SER A 14 12.01 -33.29 -25.21
C SER A 14 12.73 -32.29 -24.33
N TYR A 15 13.56 -32.76 -23.39
CA TYR A 15 14.35 -31.89 -22.50
C TYR A 15 13.52 -30.85 -21.75
N GLY A 16 12.29 -31.20 -21.35
CA GLY A 16 11.39 -30.27 -20.68
C GLY A 16 10.78 -29.20 -21.59
N ARG A 17 10.92 -29.32 -22.91
CA ARG A 17 10.51 -28.28 -23.87
C ARG A 17 9.59 -28.83 -24.96
N PHE A 18 8.63 -27.99 -25.36
CA PHE A 18 7.65 -28.27 -26.39
C PHE A 18 8.02 -27.54 -27.69
N TYR A 19 8.32 -28.32 -28.73
CA TYR A 19 8.83 -27.79 -29.99
C TYR A 19 7.89 -28.07 -31.15
N ALA A 20 7.78 -27.11 -32.05
CA ALA A 20 7.34 -27.33 -33.41
C ALA A 20 8.50 -27.93 -34.25
N PRO A 21 8.27 -28.35 -35.52
CA PRO A 21 9.29 -28.95 -36.36
C PRO A 21 10.57 -28.12 -36.41
N VAL A 22 11.73 -28.79 -36.48
CA VAL A 22 13.05 -28.15 -36.48
C VAL A 22 13.37 -27.40 -35.18
N ARG A 23 12.86 -27.91 -34.04
CA ARG A 23 13.15 -27.41 -32.69
C ARG A 23 12.81 -25.93 -32.47
N VAL A 24 11.69 -25.49 -33.01
CA VAL A 24 11.19 -24.12 -32.81
C VAL A 24 10.32 -24.06 -31.56
N GLU A 25 10.79 -23.38 -30.52
CA GLU A 25 10.02 -23.09 -29.31
C GLU A 25 9.07 -21.93 -29.53
N ARG A 26 7.94 -21.92 -28.82
CA ARG A 26 6.98 -20.82 -28.87
C ARG A 26 7.59 -19.56 -28.27
N ILE A 27 7.45 -18.43 -28.98
CA ILE A 27 7.68 -17.10 -28.42
C ILE A 27 6.33 -16.47 -28.15
N GLU A 28 6.14 -15.87 -26.98
CA GLU A 28 4.92 -15.18 -26.60
C GLU A 28 4.52 -14.09 -27.62
N GLY A 29 3.22 -13.96 -27.92
CA GLY A 29 2.69 -13.08 -28.95
C GLY A 29 3.10 -11.62 -28.78
N ALA A 30 3.08 -11.10 -27.55
CA ALA A 30 3.53 -9.75 -27.24
C ALA A 30 5.02 -9.53 -27.59
N ARG A 31 5.87 -10.50 -27.23
CA ARG A 31 7.31 -10.46 -27.56
C ARG A 31 7.54 -10.62 -29.07
N LEU A 32 6.83 -11.53 -29.73
CA LEU A 32 6.87 -11.65 -31.20
C LEU A 32 6.51 -10.33 -31.89
N ARG A 33 5.47 -9.63 -31.41
CA ARG A 33 5.11 -8.30 -31.92
C ARG A 33 6.24 -7.31 -31.75
N ALA A 34 6.81 -7.19 -30.55
CA ALA A 34 7.93 -6.29 -30.28
C ALA A 34 9.16 -6.60 -31.15
N MET A 35 9.36 -7.87 -31.50
CA MET A 35 10.48 -8.34 -32.33
C MET A 35 10.28 -8.08 -33.83
N PHE A 36 9.05 -8.08 -34.31
CA PHE A 36 8.74 -8.02 -35.75
C PHE A 36 8.10 -6.70 -36.20
N LEU A 37 7.49 -5.94 -35.29
CA LEU A 37 6.73 -4.71 -35.57
C LEU A 37 7.28 -3.49 -34.80
N PRO A 38 7.27 -2.29 -35.42
CA PRO A 38 7.04 -2.07 -36.86
C PRO A 38 8.21 -2.56 -37.72
N ARG A 39 9.42 -2.60 -37.14
CA ARG A 39 10.66 -3.02 -37.78
C ARG A 39 11.21 -4.27 -37.09
N LEU A 40 11.94 -5.06 -37.87
CA LEU A 40 12.51 -6.32 -37.42
C LEU A 40 13.73 -6.04 -36.52
N THR A 41 13.76 -6.61 -35.31
CA THR A 41 14.89 -6.44 -34.40
C THR A 41 16.09 -7.30 -34.81
N ALA A 42 17.26 -7.03 -34.24
CA ALA A 42 18.46 -7.85 -34.47
C ALA A 42 18.25 -9.30 -33.98
N GLU A 43 17.55 -9.49 -32.87
CA GLU A 43 17.19 -10.80 -32.34
C GLU A 43 16.25 -11.57 -33.29
N ALA A 44 15.23 -10.90 -33.85
CA ALA A 44 14.33 -11.52 -34.82
C ALA A 44 15.07 -11.94 -36.10
N ASN A 45 15.97 -11.10 -36.59
CA ASN A 45 16.86 -11.43 -37.72
C ASN A 45 17.72 -12.66 -37.43
N ARG A 46 18.28 -12.73 -36.21
CA ARG A 46 19.06 -13.89 -35.77
C ARG A 46 18.23 -15.16 -35.79
N LEU A 47 17.02 -15.16 -35.22
CA LEU A 47 16.14 -16.33 -35.21
C LEU A 47 15.76 -16.78 -36.62
N LEU A 48 15.44 -15.86 -37.52
CA LEU A 48 15.12 -16.17 -38.92
C LEU A 48 16.32 -16.77 -39.67
N ARG A 49 17.54 -16.33 -39.35
CA ARG A 49 18.75 -16.89 -39.96
C ARG A 49 19.07 -18.28 -39.40
N ASP A 50 18.99 -18.43 -38.08
CA ASP A 50 19.40 -19.64 -37.37
C ASP A 50 18.40 -20.80 -37.62
N HIS A 51 17.12 -20.48 -37.83
CA HIS A 51 16.04 -21.45 -38.11
C HIS A 51 15.47 -21.36 -39.54
N ARG A 52 16.14 -20.65 -40.46
CA ARG A 52 15.78 -20.51 -41.87
C ARG A 52 14.27 -20.30 -42.11
N ASP A 53 13.65 -21.17 -42.90
CA ASP A 53 12.24 -21.14 -43.30
C ASP A 53 11.30 -21.85 -42.31
N SER A 54 11.84 -22.51 -41.28
CA SER A 54 11.03 -23.25 -40.30
C SER A 54 10.59 -22.38 -39.11
N PHE A 55 11.28 -21.28 -38.81
CA PHE A 55 10.93 -20.41 -37.67
C PHE A 55 9.48 -19.93 -37.74
N VAL A 56 9.12 -19.26 -38.84
CA VAL A 56 7.77 -18.68 -38.99
C VAL A 56 6.73 -19.78 -38.99
N ARG A 57 6.96 -20.87 -39.73
CA ARG A 57 6.05 -22.02 -39.75
C ARG A 57 5.84 -22.62 -38.37
N GLY A 58 6.91 -22.74 -37.57
CA GLY A 58 6.85 -23.24 -36.21
C GLY A 58 6.07 -22.33 -35.27
N GLN A 59 6.28 -21.00 -35.34
CA GLN A 59 5.46 -20.06 -34.58
C GLN A 59 3.99 -20.15 -34.98
N LEU A 60 3.67 -20.14 -36.28
CA LEU A 60 2.28 -20.23 -36.75
C LEU A 60 1.61 -21.54 -36.30
N LEU A 61 2.36 -22.65 -36.29
CA LEU A 61 1.88 -23.92 -35.78
C LEU A 61 1.56 -23.85 -34.27
N HIS A 62 2.43 -23.27 -33.45
CA HIS A 62 2.16 -23.05 -32.01
C HIS A 62 0.90 -22.21 -31.78
N TYR A 63 0.57 -21.29 -32.67
CA TYR A 63 -0.64 -20.46 -32.58
C TYR A 63 -1.85 -21.05 -33.32
N GLY A 64 -1.73 -22.26 -33.88
CA GLY A 64 -2.79 -22.91 -34.67
C GLY A 64 -3.26 -22.07 -35.85
N VAL A 65 -2.39 -21.24 -36.42
CA VAL A 65 -2.73 -20.37 -37.53
C VAL A 65 -2.55 -21.13 -38.84
N GLU A 66 -3.66 -21.41 -39.51
CA GLU A 66 -3.67 -21.94 -40.87
C GLU A 66 -3.20 -20.88 -41.88
N TYR A 67 -2.46 -21.33 -42.88
CA TYR A 67 -1.95 -20.48 -43.97
C TYR A 67 -1.83 -21.29 -45.26
N ASP A 68 -1.98 -20.61 -46.40
CA ASP A 68 -1.67 -21.21 -47.71
C ASP A 68 -0.15 -21.21 -47.91
N LYS A 69 0.40 -22.30 -48.45
CA LYS A 69 1.83 -22.38 -48.79
C LYS A 69 2.25 -21.30 -49.80
N ASN A 70 1.33 -20.80 -50.62
CA ASN A 70 1.55 -19.74 -51.58
C ASN A 70 1.67 -18.35 -50.93
N ASP A 71 1.14 -18.15 -49.72
CA ASP A 71 1.30 -16.91 -48.96
C ASP A 71 2.72 -16.74 -48.40
N PHE A 72 3.52 -17.81 -48.42
CA PHE A 72 4.92 -17.78 -47.99
C PHE A 72 5.83 -17.25 -49.10
N SER A 73 6.12 -15.96 -49.06
CA SER A 73 7.24 -15.38 -49.81
C SER A 73 8.53 -15.37 -48.97
N GLY A 74 9.62 -15.95 -49.49
CA GLY A 74 10.91 -15.98 -48.80
C GLY A 74 10.88 -16.76 -47.48
N ASN A 75 11.29 -16.15 -46.37
CA ASN A 75 11.27 -16.75 -45.03
C ASN A 75 9.94 -16.57 -44.27
N GLY A 76 8.89 -16.05 -44.92
CA GLY A 76 7.58 -15.84 -44.29
C GLY A 76 7.47 -14.60 -43.39
N THR A 77 8.48 -13.73 -43.34
CA THR A 77 8.48 -12.55 -42.46
C THR A 77 7.26 -11.64 -42.70
N MET A 78 6.91 -11.38 -43.96
CA MET A 78 5.77 -10.51 -44.28
C MET A 78 4.44 -11.11 -43.84
N LEU A 79 4.28 -12.43 -43.99
CA LEU A 79 3.10 -13.15 -43.52
C LEU A 79 2.99 -13.05 -41.99
N LEU A 80 4.08 -13.32 -41.25
CA LEU A 80 4.07 -13.21 -39.80
C LEU A 80 3.74 -11.80 -39.32
N LYS A 81 4.31 -10.75 -39.95
CA LYS A 81 3.96 -9.36 -39.62
C LYS A 81 2.47 -9.08 -39.80
N LYS A 82 1.90 -9.50 -40.92
CA LYS A 82 0.46 -9.33 -41.21
C LYS A 82 -0.40 -10.02 -40.15
N LEU A 83 -0.04 -11.24 -39.75
CA LEU A 83 -0.78 -12.01 -38.75
C LEU A 83 -0.65 -11.44 -37.34
N LEU A 84 0.54 -10.93 -36.98
CA LEU A 84 0.79 -10.24 -35.72
C LEU A 84 0.01 -8.91 -35.64
N GLN A 85 -0.07 -8.16 -36.74
CA GLN A 85 -0.90 -6.95 -36.84
C GLN A 85 -2.39 -7.28 -36.68
N ALA A 86 -2.83 -8.42 -37.18
CA ALA A 86 -4.20 -8.91 -37.05
C ALA A 86 -4.51 -9.59 -35.70
N GLY A 87 -3.55 -9.65 -34.76
CA GLY A 87 -3.72 -10.28 -33.44
C GLY A 87 -3.86 -11.80 -33.48
N LYS A 88 -3.55 -12.47 -34.61
CA LYS A 88 -3.72 -13.93 -34.75
C LYS A 88 -2.73 -14.76 -33.94
N CYS A 89 -1.69 -14.15 -33.37
CA CYS A 89 -0.71 -14.80 -32.50
C CYS A 89 -0.79 -14.30 -31.06
N ASP A 90 -1.92 -13.74 -30.64
CA ASP A 90 -2.09 -13.18 -29.30
C ASP A 90 -2.41 -14.24 -28.26
N LYS A 91 -3.07 -15.32 -28.69
CA LYS A 91 -3.50 -16.42 -27.82
C LYS A 91 -3.21 -17.76 -28.48
N VAL A 92 -2.72 -18.70 -27.69
CA VAL A 92 -2.53 -20.09 -28.09
C VAL A 92 -3.88 -20.82 -28.00
N PRO A 93 -4.27 -21.58 -29.04
CA PRO A 93 -5.45 -22.44 -28.98
C PRO A 93 -5.41 -23.43 -27.81
N ALA A 94 -6.58 -23.68 -27.21
CA ALA A 94 -6.68 -24.49 -25.99
C ALA A 94 -6.26 -25.96 -26.20
N ASP A 95 -6.55 -26.51 -27.37
CA ASP A 95 -6.15 -27.85 -27.80
C ASP A 95 -4.63 -28.01 -27.92
N ILE A 96 -3.91 -26.96 -28.32
CA ILE A 96 -2.43 -26.97 -28.36
C ILE A 96 -1.84 -26.92 -26.94
N GLU A 97 -2.40 -26.12 -26.03
CA GLU A 97 -1.95 -26.10 -24.62
C GLU A 97 -2.28 -27.42 -23.90
N GLU A 98 -3.43 -28.04 -24.20
CA GLU A 98 -3.79 -29.37 -23.71
C GLU A 98 -2.81 -30.43 -24.23
N LEU A 99 -2.51 -30.40 -25.54
CA LEU A 99 -1.54 -31.29 -26.17
C LEU A 99 -0.16 -31.15 -25.52
N ARG A 100 0.32 -29.92 -25.33
CA ARG A 100 1.58 -29.64 -24.63
C ARG A 100 1.58 -30.22 -23.22
N SER A 101 0.51 -30.01 -22.47
CA SER A 101 0.37 -30.51 -21.10
C SER A 101 0.36 -32.03 -21.04
N GLN A 102 -0.32 -32.68 -21.99
CA GLN A 102 -0.36 -34.13 -22.11
C GLN A 102 1.01 -34.71 -22.45
N MET A 103 1.70 -34.15 -23.46
CA MET A 103 3.03 -34.60 -23.87
C MET A 103 4.07 -34.36 -22.77
N HIS A 104 3.95 -33.27 -22.01
CA HIS A 104 4.79 -33.01 -20.85
C HIS A 104 4.64 -34.09 -19.77
N LYS A 105 3.40 -34.43 -19.40
CA LYS A 105 3.11 -35.50 -18.42
C LYS A 105 3.64 -36.85 -18.88
N GLU A 106 3.43 -37.19 -20.15
CA GLU A 106 3.92 -38.43 -20.75
C GLU A 106 5.46 -38.46 -20.74
N TRP A 107 6.11 -37.39 -21.17
CA TRP A 107 7.56 -37.27 -21.15
C TRP A 107 8.13 -37.41 -19.74
N LEU A 108 7.56 -36.72 -18.74
CA LEU A 108 7.96 -36.85 -17.34
C LEU A 108 7.83 -38.29 -16.83
N ALA A 109 6.79 -39.03 -17.26
CA ALA A 109 6.59 -40.42 -16.90
C ALA A 109 7.64 -41.35 -17.54
N THR A 110 8.17 -41.00 -18.72
CA THR A 110 9.26 -41.77 -19.36
C THR A 110 10.63 -41.57 -18.72
N LEU A 111 10.82 -40.52 -17.92
CA LEU A 111 12.10 -40.26 -17.28
C LEU A 111 12.41 -41.31 -16.20
N THR A 112 13.63 -41.85 -16.26
CA THR A 112 14.17 -42.72 -15.21
C THR A 112 14.53 -41.91 -13.96
N GLU A 113 14.65 -42.57 -12.82
CA GLU A 113 15.08 -41.94 -11.57
C GLU A 113 16.43 -41.22 -11.72
N ASP A 114 17.38 -41.83 -12.44
CA ASP A 114 18.67 -41.23 -12.74
C ASP A 114 18.54 -39.94 -13.56
N GLN A 115 17.65 -39.91 -14.55
CA GLN A 115 17.40 -38.72 -15.36
C GLN A 115 16.71 -37.61 -14.56
N LEU A 116 15.75 -37.97 -13.69
CA LEU A 116 15.11 -37.04 -12.77
C LEU A 116 16.12 -36.45 -11.77
N SER A 117 17.03 -37.26 -11.24
CA SER A 117 18.08 -36.78 -10.31
C SER A 117 18.99 -35.71 -10.94
N GLY A 118 19.09 -35.70 -12.27
CA GLY A 118 19.83 -34.71 -13.04
C GLY A 118 19.10 -33.38 -13.24
N ASN A 119 17.79 -33.33 -13.01
CA ASN A 119 16.97 -32.14 -13.20
C ASN A 119 15.95 -31.97 -12.05
N PRO A 120 16.31 -31.20 -11.02
CA PRO A 120 15.44 -30.92 -9.88
C PRO A 120 14.07 -30.35 -10.25
N GLU A 121 13.95 -29.59 -11.35
CA GLU A 121 12.66 -29.02 -11.78
C GLU A 121 11.69 -30.13 -12.21
N CYS A 122 12.17 -31.14 -12.94
CA CYS A 122 11.35 -32.29 -13.34
C CYS A 122 10.90 -33.12 -12.14
N VAL A 123 11.70 -33.19 -11.08
CA VAL A 123 11.31 -33.80 -9.80
C VAL A 123 10.14 -33.03 -9.18
N MET A 124 10.24 -31.70 -9.13
CA MET A 124 9.17 -30.85 -8.59
C MET A 124 7.89 -31.03 -9.39
N GLU A 125 7.95 -30.97 -10.72
CA GLU A 125 6.79 -31.14 -11.60
C GLU A 125 6.15 -32.53 -11.53
N ARG A 126 6.96 -33.58 -11.35
CA ARG A 126 6.46 -34.95 -11.27
C ARG A 126 5.75 -35.21 -9.94
N TYR A 127 6.29 -34.73 -8.83
CA TYR A 127 5.85 -35.16 -7.49
C TYR A 127 5.19 -34.08 -6.65
N PHE A 128 5.49 -32.80 -6.85
CA PHE A 128 5.16 -31.76 -5.87
C PHE A 128 4.30 -30.63 -6.41
N VAL A 129 4.36 -30.31 -7.70
CA VAL A 129 3.62 -29.17 -8.27
C VAL A 129 2.73 -29.57 -9.43
N ASP A 130 1.59 -28.89 -9.61
CA ASP A 130 0.72 -29.04 -10.76
C ASP A 130 1.30 -28.41 -12.04
N SER A 131 0.54 -28.40 -13.14
CA SER A 131 0.94 -27.78 -14.41
C SER A 131 1.10 -26.25 -14.35
N THR A 132 0.66 -25.61 -13.27
CA THR A 132 0.83 -24.17 -13.03
C THR A 132 2.06 -23.86 -12.17
N GLY A 133 2.74 -24.88 -11.66
CA GLY A 133 3.84 -24.73 -10.71
C GLY A 133 3.37 -24.55 -9.26
N SER A 134 2.07 -24.72 -8.99
CA SER A 134 1.52 -24.62 -7.64
C SER A 134 1.63 -25.97 -6.91
N PRO A 135 1.88 -26.00 -5.60
CA PRO A 135 1.94 -27.26 -4.85
C PRO A 135 0.66 -28.09 -4.98
N ASP A 136 0.79 -29.35 -5.36
CA ASP A 136 -0.32 -30.29 -5.54
C ASP A 136 -0.21 -31.44 -4.53
N PRO A 137 -0.98 -31.41 -3.42
CA PRO A 137 -0.92 -32.44 -2.39
C PRO A 137 -1.44 -33.80 -2.87
N THR A 138 -2.12 -33.86 -4.02
CA THR A 138 -2.65 -35.12 -4.56
C THR A 138 -1.61 -35.93 -5.32
N LYS A 139 -0.50 -35.31 -5.74
CA LYS A 139 0.56 -35.99 -6.49
C LYS A 139 1.40 -36.93 -5.65
N THR A 140 1.60 -36.62 -4.38
CA THR A 140 2.48 -37.38 -3.50
C THR A 140 1.93 -37.38 -2.07
N SER A 141 1.41 -38.53 -1.64
CA SER A 141 1.07 -38.80 -0.23
C SER A 141 2.19 -39.47 0.55
N ASP A 142 3.20 -40.02 -0.15
CA ASP A 142 4.26 -40.86 0.40
C ASP A 142 5.66 -40.21 0.27
N VAL A 143 6.63 -40.69 1.06
CA VAL A 143 8.01 -40.18 0.99
C VAL A 143 8.68 -40.59 -0.33
N VAL A 144 9.04 -39.60 -1.16
CA VAL A 144 9.78 -39.83 -2.42
C VAL A 144 11.28 -39.88 -2.13
N GLY A 145 11.86 -41.08 -2.24
CA GLY A 145 13.32 -41.26 -2.23
C GLY A 145 13.92 -40.95 -3.59
N ILE A 146 14.84 -39.97 -3.66
CA ILE A 146 15.55 -39.64 -4.89
C ILE A 146 17.03 -39.91 -4.67
N THR A 147 17.53 -40.93 -5.35
CA THR A 147 18.94 -41.26 -5.30
C THR A 147 19.73 -40.25 -6.13
N PHE A 148 20.76 -39.68 -5.51
CA PHE A 148 21.71 -38.82 -6.19
C PHE A 148 23.06 -39.54 -6.30
N PRO A 149 23.79 -39.38 -7.42
CA PRO A 149 25.17 -39.85 -7.50
C PRO A 149 26.01 -39.31 -6.33
N TYR A 150 26.92 -40.14 -5.80
CA TYR A 150 27.70 -39.86 -4.59
C TYR A 150 28.44 -38.50 -4.60
N PHE A 151 28.76 -37.96 -5.78
CA PHE A 151 29.47 -36.68 -5.95
C PHE A 151 28.57 -35.49 -6.35
N SER A 152 27.24 -35.60 -6.31
CA SER A 152 26.33 -34.52 -6.75
C SER A 152 25.71 -33.72 -5.61
N GLY A 153 26.50 -33.33 -4.60
CA GLY A 153 26.05 -32.45 -3.51
C GLY A 153 25.42 -31.15 -4.02
N TYR A 154 25.92 -30.62 -5.15
CA TYR A 154 25.33 -29.47 -5.85
C TYR A 154 23.86 -29.70 -6.24
N ARG A 155 23.51 -30.87 -6.80
CA ARG A 155 22.15 -31.18 -7.27
C ARG A 155 21.17 -31.34 -6.11
N ALA A 156 21.61 -31.97 -5.02
CA ALA A 156 20.81 -32.04 -3.80
C ALA A 156 20.58 -30.64 -3.19
N GLY A 157 21.56 -29.72 -3.32
CA GLY A 157 21.40 -28.31 -2.96
C GLY A 157 20.32 -27.62 -3.81
N GLN A 158 20.37 -27.77 -5.13
CA GLN A 158 19.39 -27.19 -6.05
C GLN A 158 17.96 -27.68 -5.79
N LEU A 159 17.78 -28.97 -5.47
CA LEU A 159 16.45 -29.49 -5.12
C LEU A 159 15.93 -28.87 -3.82
N ARG A 160 16.77 -28.77 -2.78
CA ARG A 160 16.39 -28.09 -1.52
C ARG A 160 16.00 -26.63 -1.76
N GLU A 161 16.75 -25.93 -2.58
CA GLU A 161 16.46 -24.54 -2.94
C GLU A 161 15.12 -24.41 -3.69
N ALA A 162 14.85 -25.32 -4.64
CA ALA A 162 13.55 -25.37 -5.34
C ALA A 162 12.38 -25.61 -4.38
N VAL A 163 12.52 -26.57 -3.44
CA VAL A 163 11.52 -26.83 -2.40
C VAL A 163 11.32 -25.61 -1.50
N ASN A 164 12.41 -24.99 -1.04
CA ASN A 164 12.35 -23.80 -0.18
C ASN A 164 11.64 -22.63 -0.86
N ARG A 165 11.88 -22.40 -2.15
CA ARG A 165 11.17 -21.36 -2.93
C ARG A 165 9.66 -21.57 -2.91
N LEU A 166 9.18 -22.80 -3.11
CA LEU A 166 7.74 -23.09 -3.04
C LEU A 166 7.15 -22.84 -1.65
N VAL A 167 7.89 -23.15 -0.59
CA VAL A 167 7.46 -22.89 0.79
C VAL A 167 7.35 -21.39 1.04
N VAL A 168 8.35 -20.61 0.61
CA VAL A 168 8.37 -19.15 0.71
C VAL A 168 7.23 -18.52 -0.10
N ASP A 169 7.03 -18.93 -1.35
CA ASP A 169 5.96 -18.42 -2.22
C ASP A 169 4.58 -18.71 -1.63
N LYS A 170 4.39 -19.91 -1.05
CA LYS A 170 3.14 -20.27 -0.36
C LYS A 170 2.93 -19.43 0.91
N ALA A 171 3.99 -19.21 1.69
CA ALA A 171 3.92 -18.35 2.87
C ALA A 171 3.59 -16.90 2.49
N ALA A 172 4.23 -16.35 1.46
CA ALA A 172 4.00 -15.00 0.97
C ALA A 172 2.56 -14.80 0.45
N LYS A 173 2.03 -15.75 -0.33
CA LYS A 173 0.64 -15.69 -0.82
C LYS A 173 -0.38 -15.76 0.32
N ASN A 174 -0.13 -16.59 1.33
CA ASN A 174 -1.02 -16.69 2.48
C ASN A 174 -0.99 -15.41 3.33
N HIS A 175 0.19 -14.79 3.50
CA HIS A 175 0.35 -13.56 4.25
C HIS A 175 -0.50 -12.43 3.64
N GLY A 176 -0.36 -12.18 2.32
CA GLY A 176 -1.12 -11.12 1.66
C GLY A 176 -2.63 -11.35 1.68
N ALA A 177 -3.10 -12.61 1.68
CA ALA A 177 -4.53 -12.91 1.81
C ALA A 177 -5.05 -12.64 3.22
N ILE A 178 -4.25 -12.94 4.25
CA ILE A 178 -4.58 -12.67 5.66
C ILE A 178 -4.62 -11.16 5.90
N GLU A 179 -3.58 -10.43 5.53
CA GLU A 179 -3.51 -8.97 5.70
C GLU A 179 -4.67 -8.26 5.03
N LYS A 180 -5.02 -8.68 3.80
CA LYS A 180 -6.17 -8.13 3.08
C LYS A 180 -7.48 -8.41 3.82
N GLY A 181 -7.65 -9.62 4.34
CA GLY A 181 -8.84 -9.99 5.13
C GLY A 181 -8.96 -9.19 6.42
N GLU A 182 -7.86 -8.97 7.12
CA GLU A 182 -7.80 -8.15 8.33
C GLU A 182 -8.10 -6.67 8.05
N ALA A 183 -7.53 -6.11 6.98
CA ALA A 183 -7.80 -4.74 6.56
C ALA A 183 -9.28 -4.53 6.19
N GLU A 184 -9.89 -5.46 5.44
CA GLU A 184 -11.31 -5.41 5.10
C GLU A 184 -12.22 -5.57 6.34
N ALA A 185 -11.83 -6.40 7.31
CA ALA A 185 -12.56 -6.55 8.56
C ALA A 185 -12.51 -5.26 9.39
N ARG A 186 -11.34 -4.62 9.48
CA ARG A 186 -11.14 -3.35 10.19
C ARG A 186 -11.96 -2.22 9.56
N GLU A 187 -11.91 -2.06 8.24
CA GLU A 187 -12.71 -1.02 7.57
C GLU A 187 -14.22 -1.25 7.75
N ARG A 188 -14.67 -2.51 7.80
CA ARG A 188 -16.07 -2.84 8.11
C ARG A 188 -16.46 -2.39 9.52
N GLU A 189 -15.59 -2.58 10.49
CA GLU A 189 -15.80 -2.11 11.87
C GLU A 189 -15.82 -0.58 11.95
N ARG A 190 -14.83 0.09 11.33
CA ARG A 190 -14.74 1.55 11.25
C ARG A 190 -16.00 2.16 10.61
N ALA A 191 -16.44 1.59 9.49
CA ALA A 191 -17.67 2.00 8.81
C ALA A 191 -18.91 1.78 9.68
N SER A 192 -19.00 0.67 10.39
CA SER A 192 -20.11 0.38 11.33
C SER A 192 -20.18 1.41 12.47
N ARG A 193 -19.04 1.81 13.05
CA ARG A 193 -18.99 2.88 14.08
C ARG A 193 -19.51 4.21 13.53
N HIS A 194 -19.12 4.58 12.32
CA HIS A 194 -19.60 5.81 11.68
C HIS A 194 -21.09 5.74 11.35
N GLU A 195 -21.59 4.61 10.85
CA GLU A 195 -23.01 4.41 10.57
C GLU A 195 -23.86 4.47 11.84
N ALA A 196 -23.40 3.85 12.93
CA ALA A 196 -24.03 3.94 14.24
C ALA A 196 -24.10 5.40 14.73
N TYR A 197 -23.03 6.18 14.57
CA TYR A 197 -23.03 7.61 14.88
C TYR A 197 -24.06 8.38 14.04
N LEU A 198 -24.12 8.13 12.72
CA LEU A 198 -25.10 8.81 11.85
C LEU A 198 -26.54 8.43 12.19
N ALA A 199 -26.79 7.19 12.62
CA ALA A 199 -28.11 6.75 13.07
C ALA A 199 -28.54 7.47 14.36
N ASP A 200 -27.63 7.57 15.34
CA ASP A 200 -27.89 8.27 16.60
C ASP A 200 -28.10 9.78 16.38
N ALA A 201 -27.27 10.41 15.56
CA ALA A 201 -27.38 11.84 15.23
C ALA A 201 -28.69 12.21 14.51
N ARG A 202 -29.40 11.24 13.92
CA ARG A 202 -30.73 11.46 13.32
C ARG A 202 -31.87 11.32 14.32
N ASN A 203 -31.62 10.74 15.49
CA ASN A 203 -32.65 10.55 16.51
C ASN A 203 -32.98 11.91 17.17
N PRO A 204 -34.21 12.42 17.05
CA PRO A 204 -34.58 13.72 17.65
C PRO A 204 -34.47 13.72 19.18
N GLU A 205 -34.52 12.56 19.83
CA GLU A 205 -34.37 12.43 21.29
C GLU A 205 -32.92 12.55 21.76
N SER A 206 -31.93 12.42 20.86
CA SER A 206 -30.50 12.58 21.18
C SER A 206 -30.13 14.02 21.56
N GLY A 207 -31.09 14.97 21.49
CA GLY A 207 -30.87 16.36 21.83
C GLY A 207 -29.84 17.02 20.93
N SER A 208 -29.72 16.57 19.68
CA SER A 208 -28.67 17.00 18.74
C SER A 208 -28.62 18.53 18.69
N GLY A 209 -27.60 19.09 19.35
CA GLY A 209 -27.34 20.52 19.33
C GLY A 209 -27.06 21.00 17.90
N ALA A 210 -26.81 22.30 17.75
CA ALA A 210 -26.34 22.82 16.48
C ALA A 210 -25.12 22.00 15.99
N PRO A 211 -24.97 21.78 14.67
CA PRO A 211 -23.83 21.04 14.13
C PRO A 211 -22.51 21.55 14.71
N SER A 212 -21.73 20.64 15.27
CA SER A 212 -20.48 20.94 15.95
C SER A 212 -19.37 20.00 15.48
N PRO A 213 -18.15 20.51 15.23
CA PRO A 213 -17.01 19.66 14.91
C PRO A 213 -16.53 18.84 16.11
N VAL A 214 -17.04 19.07 17.32
CA VAL A 214 -16.66 18.38 18.56
C VAL A 214 -17.03 16.91 18.51
N GLY A 215 -16.10 16.03 18.87
CA GLY A 215 -16.31 14.59 18.93
C GLY A 215 -15.06 13.80 18.53
N GLU A 216 -15.22 12.49 18.42
CA GLU A 216 -14.14 11.57 18.00
C GLU A 216 -14.29 11.23 16.52
N TYR A 217 -13.15 11.19 15.83
CA TYR A 217 -13.05 10.88 14.41
C TYR A 217 -12.04 9.77 14.18
N ILE A 218 -12.37 8.92 13.22
CA ILE A 218 -11.45 8.00 12.58
C ILE A 218 -10.87 8.70 11.35
N VAL A 219 -9.56 8.62 11.18
CA VAL A 219 -8.81 9.31 10.12
C VAL A 219 -8.25 8.28 9.12
N ASP A 220 -8.28 8.63 7.84
CA ASP A 220 -7.77 7.85 6.71
C ASP A 220 -6.77 8.73 5.93
N SER A 221 -5.62 8.19 5.54
CA SER A 221 -4.60 8.92 4.75
C SER A 221 -3.75 7.96 3.93
N GLU A 222 -3.85 8.05 2.60
CA GLU A 222 -3.11 7.19 1.67
C GLU A 222 -1.60 7.39 1.76
N ASP A 223 -1.14 8.62 1.99
CA ASP A 223 0.28 8.94 2.14
C ASP A 223 0.88 8.27 3.38
N ILE A 224 0.17 8.29 4.52
CA ILE A 224 0.64 7.67 5.76
C ILE A 224 0.54 6.13 5.65
N GLU A 225 -0.58 5.61 5.16
CA GLU A 225 -0.83 4.17 5.06
C GLU A 225 0.13 3.47 4.08
N SER A 226 0.50 4.13 2.99
CA SER A 226 1.43 3.57 1.99
C SER A 226 2.87 3.51 2.50
N ASN A 227 3.30 4.49 3.31
CA ASN A 227 4.65 4.56 3.84
C ASN A 227 4.80 3.80 5.18
N TRP A 228 3.73 3.70 5.98
CA TRP A 228 3.73 3.08 7.32
C TRP A 228 2.48 2.23 7.60
N PRO A 229 2.26 1.13 6.86
CA PRO A 229 1.02 0.34 6.92
C PRO A 229 0.75 -0.30 8.30
N GLU A 230 1.80 -0.60 9.08
CA GLU A 230 1.65 -1.17 10.42
C GLU A 230 1.25 -0.12 11.46
N SER A 231 1.72 1.12 11.32
CA SER A 231 1.45 2.19 12.27
C SER A 231 0.17 2.98 11.94
N ALA A 232 -0.25 3.02 10.68
CA ALA A 232 -1.40 3.80 10.22
C ALA A 232 -2.77 3.13 10.46
N GLN A 233 -2.83 2.03 11.21
CA GLN A 233 -4.03 1.18 11.25
C GLN A 233 -5.21 1.83 11.99
N ASP A 234 -4.93 2.59 13.05
CA ASP A 234 -5.93 3.15 13.97
C ASP A 234 -5.72 4.66 14.17
N MET A 235 -5.64 5.40 13.07
CA MET A 235 -5.49 6.86 13.13
C MET A 235 -6.76 7.52 13.68
N THR A 236 -6.60 8.34 14.72
CA THR A 236 -7.71 8.99 15.43
C THR A 236 -7.50 10.49 15.59
N LEU A 237 -8.62 11.20 15.72
CA LEU A 237 -8.65 12.63 16.02
C LEU A 237 -9.81 12.92 16.99
N SER A 238 -9.51 13.51 18.14
CA SER A 238 -10.51 13.91 19.14
C SER A 238 -10.61 15.42 19.21
N VAL A 239 -11.78 16.00 18.88
CA VAL A 239 -12.02 17.45 18.82
C VAL A 239 -12.83 17.94 20.02
N HIS A 240 -12.30 18.93 20.73
CA HIS A 240 -12.85 19.53 21.94
C HIS A 240 -13.16 21.01 21.76
N GLU A 241 -14.18 21.51 22.48
CA GLU A 241 -14.42 22.96 22.59
C GLU A 241 -13.37 23.62 23.48
N THR A 242 -12.95 24.82 23.12
CA THR A 242 -12.15 25.67 23.99
C THR A 242 -13.03 26.71 24.69
N ASN A 243 -12.47 27.42 25.66
CA ASN A 243 -13.13 28.56 26.30
C ASN A 243 -13.37 29.74 25.33
N THR A 244 -12.73 29.73 24.14
CA THR A 244 -12.90 30.77 23.12
C THR A 244 -13.91 30.32 22.06
N PRO A 245 -15.08 30.98 21.95
CA PRO A 245 -16.09 30.58 20.98
C PRO A 245 -15.59 30.55 19.54
N GLY A 246 -15.82 29.43 18.85
CA GLY A 246 -15.40 29.24 17.46
C GLY A 246 -13.96 28.78 17.27
N ILE A 247 -13.23 28.55 18.37
CA ILE A 247 -11.92 27.90 18.40
C ILE A 247 -12.08 26.54 19.09
N TYR A 248 -11.53 25.51 18.46
CA TYR A 248 -11.56 24.12 18.95
C TYR A 248 -10.12 23.61 19.05
N GLN A 249 -9.88 22.72 19.98
CA GLN A 249 -8.61 22.00 20.08
C GLN A 249 -8.87 20.54 19.73
N ALA A 250 -8.00 19.93 18.95
CA ALA A 250 -8.06 18.53 18.64
C ALA A 250 -6.74 17.84 18.93
N ASN A 251 -6.79 16.65 19.51
CA ASN A 251 -5.62 15.80 19.68
C ASN A 251 -5.69 14.72 18.61
N PHE A 252 -4.56 14.46 17.96
CA PHE A 252 -4.48 13.45 16.90
C PHE A 252 -3.39 12.43 17.22
N ASP A 253 -3.66 11.20 16.83
CA ASP A 253 -2.70 10.11 16.79
C ASP A 253 -2.81 9.45 15.41
N PHE A 254 -1.80 9.66 14.57
CA PHE A 254 -1.69 9.06 13.24
C PHE A 254 -0.69 7.90 13.21
N GLY A 255 -0.37 7.32 14.38
CA GLY A 255 0.55 6.21 14.57
C GLY A 255 2.02 6.62 14.53
N VAL A 256 2.46 7.23 13.43
CA VAL A 256 3.84 7.74 13.25
C VAL A 256 4.04 9.17 13.73
N ALA A 257 2.94 9.90 13.89
CA ALA A 257 2.94 11.26 14.38
C ALA A 257 1.71 11.47 15.27
N GLU A 258 1.93 12.09 16.42
CA GLU A 258 0.87 12.50 17.34
C GLU A 258 1.00 14.00 17.62
N GLY A 259 -0.07 14.64 18.08
CA GLY A 259 -0.01 16.08 18.25
C GLY A 259 -1.30 16.75 18.70
N VAL A 260 -1.21 18.08 18.75
CA VAL A 260 -2.32 18.97 19.05
C VAL A 260 -2.57 19.90 17.88
N MET A 261 -3.84 20.10 17.56
CA MET A 261 -4.34 20.86 16.44
C MET A 261 -5.37 21.89 16.92
N MET A 262 -5.16 23.17 16.64
CA MET A 262 -6.14 24.23 16.84
C MET A 262 -6.92 24.48 15.56
N LEU A 263 -8.24 24.50 15.68
CA LEU A 263 -9.19 24.66 14.58
C LEU A 263 -9.96 25.96 14.77
N GLY A 264 -10.14 26.73 13.69
CA GLY A 264 -10.93 27.96 13.74
C GLY A 264 -11.54 28.32 12.39
N THR A 265 -12.68 29.01 12.40
CA THR A 265 -13.31 29.50 11.15
C THR A 265 -12.71 30.82 10.66
N ASP A 266 -12.03 31.55 11.55
CA ASP A 266 -11.32 32.80 11.26
C ASP A 266 -9.82 32.60 11.52
N GLU A 267 -9.04 32.62 10.44
CA GLU A 267 -7.58 32.43 10.48
C GLU A 267 -6.87 33.46 11.37
N ARG A 268 -7.35 34.70 11.40
CA ARG A 268 -6.72 35.78 12.18
C ARG A 268 -6.97 35.57 13.67
N LEU A 269 -8.20 35.22 14.05
CA LEU A 269 -8.53 34.89 15.43
C LEU A 269 -7.79 33.64 15.90
N LEU A 270 -7.70 32.61 15.04
CA LEU A 270 -6.92 31.41 15.33
C LEU A 270 -5.44 31.74 15.56
N GLY A 271 -4.84 32.54 14.68
CA GLY A 271 -3.45 32.96 14.82
C GLY A 271 -3.17 33.80 16.06
N GLN A 272 -4.11 34.68 16.46
CA GLN A 272 -4.01 35.43 17.72
C GLN A 272 -4.11 34.49 18.93
N PHE A 273 -5.09 33.58 18.93
CA PHE A 273 -5.27 32.61 20.00
C PHE A 273 -4.03 31.73 20.21
N CYS A 274 -3.44 31.20 19.13
CA CYS A 274 -2.23 30.39 19.23
C CYS A 274 -1.04 31.19 19.81
N LYS A 275 -0.89 32.46 19.44
CA LYS A 275 0.17 33.33 19.98
C LYS A 275 -0.02 33.67 21.45
N GLU A 276 -1.25 33.98 21.87
CA GLU A 276 -1.55 34.30 23.27
C GLU A 276 -1.27 33.10 24.20
N ASN A 277 -1.53 31.87 23.74
CA ASN A 277 -1.24 30.66 24.50
C ASN A 277 0.24 30.21 24.45
N GLU A 278 1.08 30.85 23.62
CA GLU A 278 2.50 30.50 23.50
C GLU A 278 3.37 31.22 24.55
N TYR A 279 2.98 32.43 24.98
CA TYR A 279 3.76 33.26 25.91
C TYR A 279 3.37 33.14 27.39
N SER A 280 2.32 32.39 27.73
CA SER A 280 1.70 32.43 29.06
C SER A 280 2.48 31.67 30.16
N GLU A 281 3.52 30.89 29.84
CA GLU A 281 4.15 29.99 30.83
C GLU A 281 5.58 30.34 31.25
N ASP A 282 6.25 31.32 30.62
CA ASP A 282 7.68 31.60 30.88
C ASP A 282 7.96 32.77 31.85
N ASP A 283 6.94 33.46 32.38
CA ASP A 283 7.14 34.73 33.10
C ASP A 283 7.05 34.62 34.65
N PHE A 284 7.36 33.44 35.20
CA PHE A 284 7.46 33.23 36.65
C PHE A 284 8.77 32.53 37.01
N HIS A 285 9.89 33.27 37.00
CA HIS A 285 10.99 33.10 37.98
C HIS A 285 12.13 34.09 37.70
N ASP A 286 11.99 35.33 38.17
CA ASP A 286 13.12 36.07 38.74
C ASP A 286 12.61 37.30 39.50
N GLU A 287 12.60 37.22 40.84
CA GLU A 287 12.98 38.33 41.73
C GLU A 287 12.83 37.89 43.21
N GLU A 288 13.89 37.31 43.76
CA GLU A 288 14.23 37.61 45.16
C GLU A 288 14.83 39.03 45.20
N THR A 289 13.98 40.05 45.34
CA THR A 289 14.43 41.39 45.73
C THR A 289 13.75 41.81 47.01
N LEU A 290 14.44 41.54 48.11
CA LEU A 290 14.10 41.99 49.45
C LEU A 290 13.95 43.51 49.50
N GLY A 291 12.74 43.99 49.79
CA GLY A 291 12.50 45.22 50.55
C GLY A 291 12.28 46.51 49.76
N SER A 292 11.01 46.85 49.51
CA SER A 292 10.58 48.26 49.55
C SER A 292 9.08 48.43 49.77
N LYS A 293 8.72 48.95 50.95
CA LYS A 293 7.42 49.55 51.25
C LYS A 293 7.23 50.81 50.39
N ARG A 294 6.30 50.81 49.44
CA ARG A 294 5.59 52.04 49.01
C ARG A 294 4.13 51.77 48.58
N LYS A 295 3.24 52.39 49.35
CA LYS A 295 2.10 53.26 49.01
C LYS A 295 1.31 52.98 47.72
N GLY A 296 0.00 52.81 47.90
CA GLY A 296 -0.98 52.38 46.92
C GLY A 296 -1.13 53.17 45.62
N SER A 297 -1.63 52.46 44.62
CA SER A 297 -2.41 53.02 43.51
C SER A 297 -3.32 51.94 42.91
N SER A 298 -4.59 52.31 42.80
CA SER A 298 -5.57 51.93 41.77
C SER A 298 -5.81 50.44 41.48
N SER A 299 -6.95 49.97 41.99
CA SER A 299 -7.74 48.87 41.45
C SER A 299 -7.88 48.99 39.93
N MET A 300 -7.22 48.12 39.16
CA MET A 300 -7.56 47.91 37.77
C MET A 300 -8.95 47.28 37.70
N GLY A 301 -9.89 48.03 37.14
CA GLY A 301 -11.25 47.58 36.89
C GLY A 301 -11.24 46.38 35.95
N VAL A 302 -11.79 45.28 36.45
CA VAL A 302 -12.28 44.14 35.66
C VAL A 302 -13.25 44.70 34.63
N CYS A 303 -12.77 44.92 33.40
CA CYS A 303 -13.61 45.25 32.27
C CYS A 303 -14.27 43.96 31.79
N ASP A 304 -15.36 43.59 32.47
CA ASP A 304 -16.34 42.61 32.04
C ASP A 304 -17.09 43.17 30.81
N ARG A 305 -16.37 43.27 29.68
CA ARG A 305 -16.98 43.56 28.39
C ARG A 305 -17.54 42.26 27.86
N ARG A 306 -18.79 42.02 28.25
CA ARG A 306 -19.73 41.07 27.64
C ARG A 306 -19.66 41.21 26.10
N ARG A 307 -18.76 40.44 25.47
CA ARG A 307 -18.57 40.42 24.01
C ARG A 307 -19.86 39.89 23.41
N LYS A 308 -20.58 40.74 22.68
CA LYS A 308 -21.73 40.34 21.87
C LYS A 308 -21.27 39.19 20.96
N ARG A 309 -21.92 38.03 21.13
CA ARG A 309 -21.75 36.83 20.31
C ARG A 309 -21.91 37.23 18.85
N ALA A 310 -20.80 37.43 18.15
CA ALA A 310 -20.81 37.77 16.73
C ALA A 310 -21.46 36.59 16.00
N LYS A 311 -22.51 36.89 15.22
CA LYS A 311 -23.20 35.89 14.41
C LYS A 311 -22.24 35.53 13.28
N ALA A 312 -21.49 34.44 13.45
CA ALA A 312 -20.54 33.94 12.47
C ALA A 312 -21.28 33.59 11.18
N GLY A 313 -21.26 34.50 10.21
CA GLY A 313 -21.78 34.32 8.85
C GLY A 313 -20.78 33.63 7.91
N GLY A 314 -19.82 32.88 8.47
CA GLY A 314 -18.85 32.10 7.69
C GLY A 314 -19.57 30.95 6.99
N ARG A 315 -19.18 30.68 5.73
CA ARG A 315 -19.70 29.53 4.98
C ARG A 315 -19.43 28.27 5.82
N PRO A 316 -20.46 27.52 6.22
CA PRO A 316 -20.28 26.32 7.01
C PRO A 316 -19.46 25.33 6.16
N GLY A 317 -18.24 25.02 6.60
CA GLY A 317 -17.43 24.01 5.92
C GLY A 317 -15.92 24.18 6.06
N LYS A 318 -15.37 25.40 5.96
CA LYS A 318 -13.90 25.59 6.01
C LYS A 318 -13.41 25.97 7.40
N TYR A 319 -12.41 25.23 7.88
CA TYR A 319 -11.66 25.50 9.11
C TYR A 319 -10.18 25.67 8.76
N PHE A 320 -9.57 26.68 9.34
CA PHE A 320 -8.13 26.86 9.36
C PHE A 320 -7.54 26.04 10.50
N VAL A 321 -6.34 25.52 10.26
CA VAL A 321 -5.64 24.64 11.16
C VAL A 321 -4.31 25.25 11.55
N ARG A 322 -3.97 25.15 12.83
CA ARG A 322 -2.60 25.29 13.35
C ARG A 322 -2.27 24.05 14.15
N LEU A 323 -1.18 23.36 13.86
CA LEU A 323 -0.83 22.14 14.59
C LEU A 323 0.63 22.13 15.03
N LYS A 324 0.88 21.43 16.13
CA LYS A 324 2.21 21.03 16.60
C LYS A 324 2.21 19.52 16.75
N SER A 325 3.34 18.88 16.49
CA SER A 325 3.41 17.42 16.41
C SER A 325 4.66 16.86 17.06
N ARG A 326 4.63 15.57 17.33
CA ARG A 326 5.75 14.75 17.78
C ARG A 326 5.83 13.53 16.88
N ASP A 327 7.03 13.24 16.42
CA ASP A 327 7.34 11.96 15.78
C ASP A 327 7.38 10.88 16.87
N THR A 328 6.59 9.82 16.69
CA THR A 328 6.46 8.75 17.70
C THR A 328 7.65 7.77 17.68
N GLY A 329 8.32 7.61 16.53
CA GLY A 329 9.45 6.71 16.36
C GLY A 329 10.74 7.23 17.01
N ILE A 330 10.99 8.53 16.91
CA ILE A 330 12.18 9.17 17.51
C ILE A 330 11.86 10.11 18.68
N SER A 331 10.58 10.23 19.07
CA SER A 331 10.12 11.10 20.15
C SER A 331 10.55 12.57 19.98
N GLN A 332 10.68 13.05 18.75
CA GLN A 332 11.06 14.43 18.45
C GLN A 332 9.83 15.33 18.39
N ILE A 333 9.79 16.34 19.25
CA ILE A 333 8.74 17.36 19.27
C ILE A 333 9.09 18.48 18.29
N PHE A 334 8.15 18.79 17.41
CA PHE A 334 8.17 19.92 16.49
C PHE A 334 7.30 21.04 17.05
N SER A 335 7.94 21.96 17.76
CA SER A 335 7.27 23.03 18.51
C SER A 335 6.78 24.19 17.66
N GLU A 336 7.34 24.39 16.46
CA GLU A 336 6.88 25.43 15.54
C GLU A 336 5.55 25.01 14.88
N ALA A 337 4.51 25.83 15.08
CA ALA A 337 3.17 25.55 14.59
C ALA A 337 3.07 25.66 13.05
N THR A 338 2.69 24.57 12.39
CA THR A 338 2.40 24.54 10.95
C THR A 338 0.94 24.87 10.66
N ALA A 339 0.67 25.29 9.41
CA ALA A 339 -0.67 25.61 8.95
C ALA A 339 -1.30 24.46 8.16
N GLY A 340 -2.62 24.44 8.10
CA GLY A 340 -3.39 23.54 7.24
C GLY A 340 -4.83 24.02 7.09
N THR A 341 -5.64 23.24 6.38
CA THR A 341 -7.07 23.52 6.22
C THR A 341 -7.90 22.24 6.26
N ILE A 342 -9.11 22.35 6.83
CA ILE A 342 -10.10 21.27 6.88
C ILE A 342 -11.40 21.76 6.25
N HIS A 343 -12.03 20.88 5.47
CA HIS A 343 -13.25 21.10 4.72
C HIS A 343 -14.29 20.03 5.09
N PHE A 344 -15.26 20.38 5.92
CA PHE A 344 -16.36 19.49 6.30
C PHE A 344 -17.34 19.25 5.15
N GLY A 345 -17.67 17.98 4.93
CA GLY A 345 -18.67 17.53 3.99
C GLY A 345 -20.07 17.60 4.60
N GLY A 346 -20.87 18.58 4.16
CA GLY A 346 -22.29 18.68 4.49
C GLY A 346 -22.61 19.38 5.82
N PRO A 347 -23.91 19.54 6.12
CA PRO A 347 -24.37 20.39 7.22
C PRO A 347 -24.14 19.80 8.61
N GLY A 348 -23.95 18.47 8.72
CA GLY A 348 -23.79 17.77 10.00
C GLY A 348 -22.38 17.77 10.57
N LEU A 349 -21.38 18.25 9.82
CA LEU A 349 -19.96 18.22 10.19
C LEU A 349 -19.47 16.82 10.61
N SER A 350 -20.04 15.76 10.03
CA SER A 350 -19.76 14.36 10.40
C SER A 350 -18.61 13.73 9.61
N SER A 351 -18.11 14.40 8.58
CA SER A 351 -16.96 13.98 7.81
C SER A 351 -16.24 15.20 7.24
N PHE A 352 -14.94 15.07 6.98
CA PHE A 352 -14.17 16.14 6.34
C PHE A 352 -13.02 15.61 5.49
N LYS A 353 -12.50 16.50 4.65
CA LYS A 353 -11.20 16.37 3.99
C LYS A 353 -10.28 17.47 4.48
N GLY A 354 -9.03 17.19 4.75
CA GLY A 354 -8.06 18.15 5.22
C GLY A 354 -6.73 18.04 4.49
N GLU A 355 -6.05 19.16 4.37
CA GLU A 355 -4.68 19.27 3.90
C GLU A 355 -3.88 19.86 5.07
N VAL A 356 -2.98 19.07 5.65
CA VAL A 356 -2.23 19.44 6.86
C VAL A 356 -0.73 19.24 6.67
N ASN A 357 0.06 20.24 7.06
CA ASN A 357 1.52 20.12 7.05
C ASN A 357 1.98 19.55 8.39
N ILE A 358 2.43 18.30 8.41
CA ILE A 358 2.91 17.63 9.62
C ILE A 358 4.42 17.54 9.52
N LYS A 359 5.15 18.36 10.29
CA LYS A 359 6.63 18.40 10.21
C LYS A 359 7.29 17.05 10.48
N ALA A 360 6.68 16.22 11.32
CA ALA A 360 7.15 14.86 11.58
C ALA A 360 7.21 13.98 10.31
N LEU A 361 6.35 14.27 9.31
CA LEU A 361 6.30 13.55 8.03
C LEU A 361 7.11 14.24 6.93
N GLY A 362 7.56 15.49 7.15
CA GLY A 362 8.36 16.25 6.20
C GLY A 362 7.59 16.82 5.00
N GLU A 363 6.30 16.59 4.90
CA GLU A 363 5.46 17.01 3.77
C GLU A 363 4.03 17.40 4.17
N VAL A 364 3.28 17.89 3.18
CA VAL A 364 1.85 18.17 3.29
C VAL A 364 1.09 16.88 3.01
N VAL A 365 0.19 16.51 3.93
CA VAL A 365 -0.54 15.26 3.87
C VAL A 365 -2.03 15.53 3.71
N ASP A 366 -2.64 14.79 2.78
CA ASP A 366 -4.08 14.74 2.63
C ASP A 366 -4.69 13.73 3.61
N ILE A 367 -5.68 14.18 4.36
CA ILE A 367 -6.42 13.36 5.32
C ILE A 367 -7.91 13.41 5.02
N THR A 368 -8.60 12.31 5.27
CA THR A 368 -10.05 12.28 5.38
C THR A 368 -10.45 11.76 6.74
N ALA A 369 -11.59 12.19 7.25
CA ALA A 369 -12.02 11.77 8.57
C ALA A 369 -13.53 11.58 8.64
N ARG A 370 -13.96 10.64 9.48
CA ARG A 370 -15.34 10.27 9.72
C ARG A 370 -15.62 10.27 11.22
N LYS A 371 -16.64 10.99 11.64
CA LYS A 371 -17.03 11.12 13.04
C LYS A 371 -17.68 9.85 13.55
N VAL A 372 -17.21 9.34 14.68
CA VAL A 372 -17.72 8.10 15.30
C VAL A 372 -18.33 8.30 16.68
N SER A 373 -18.13 9.47 17.28
CA SER A 373 -18.76 9.86 18.54
C SER A 373 -19.00 11.37 18.57
N ALA A 374 -20.11 11.80 19.17
CA ALA A 374 -20.34 13.22 19.51
C ALA A 374 -19.54 13.67 20.73
N VAL A 375 -19.14 12.72 21.57
CA VAL A 375 -18.36 12.95 22.79
C VAL A 375 -16.89 12.71 22.45
N PRO A 376 -16.01 13.71 22.62
CA PRO A 376 -14.58 13.51 22.42
C PRO A 376 -14.00 12.59 23.51
N GLN A 377 -12.75 12.16 23.34
CA GLN A 377 -12.06 11.35 24.34
C GLN A 377 -11.97 12.07 25.70
N GLY A 378 -11.78 11.30 26.78
CA GLY A 378 -11.70 11.86 28.13
C GLY A 378 -10.53 12.84 28.30
N PRO A 379 -10.61 13.76 29.29
CA PRO A 379 -9.55 14.73 29.56
C PRO A 379 -8.21 14.09 29.96
N GLU A 380 -8.21 12.81 30.36
CA GLU A 380 -7.00 12.04 30.65
C GLU A 380 -6.09 11.81 29.44
N TYR A 381 -6.63 11.88 28.22
CA TYR A 381 -5.88 11.81 26.96
C TYR A 381 -5.68 13.19 26.32
N TRP A 382 -5.96 14.26 27.07
CA TRP A 382 -5.88 15.62 26.57
C TRP A 382 -4.50 16.22 26.80
N GLU A 383 -3.71 16.30 25.75
CA GLU A 383 -2.46 17.05 25.78
C GLU A 383 -2.71 18.55 25.55
N SER A 384 -2.00 19.40 26.30
CA SER A 384 -2.08 20.85 26.13
C SER A 384 -1.32 21.28 24.88
N TRP A 385 -1.73 22.39 24.27
CA TRP A 385 -0.91 23.09 23.26
C TRP A 385 0.50 23.40 23.78
N SER A 386 0.65 23.69 25.07
CA SER A 386 1.95 23.95 25.73
C SER A 386 2.82 22.70 25.91
N SER A 387 2.25 21.48 25.82
CA SER A 387 3.01 20.22 25.82
C SER A 387 3.94 20.10 24.60
N TYR A 388 3.70 20.91 23.56
CA TYR A 388 4.50 20.99 22.34
C TYR A 388 5.28 22.31 22.24
N SER A 389 5.61 22.94 23.37
CA SER A 389 6.42 24.17 23.43
C SER A 389 7.89 23.92 23.06
N ASP A 390 8.64 25.01 22.80
CA ASP A 390 10.10 24.94 22.62
C ASP A 390 10.78 24.36 23.87
N ALA A 391 10.32 24.74 25.07
CA ALA A 391 10.81 24.17 26.32
C ALA A 391 10.54 22.67 26.41
N ALA A 392 9.37 22.19 25.97
CA ALA A 392 9.08 20.76 25.89
C ALA A 392 9.96 20.05 24.86
N SER A 393 10.18 20.67 23.69
CA SER A 393 11.09 20.14 22.66
C SER A 393 12.52 20.03 23.15
N GLU A 394 13.04 21.06 23.84
CA GLU A 394 14.37 21.04 24.45
C GLU A 394 14.47 20.00 25.57
N ARG A 395 13.46 19.89 26.44
CA ARG A 395 13.41 18.82 27.47
C ARG A 395 13.46 17.43 26.83
N ALA A 396 12.66 17.19 25.79
CA ALA A 396 12.67 15.93 25.05
C ALA A 396 14.02 15.69 24.37
N ARG A 397 14.62 16.72 23.76
CA ARG A 397 15.93 16.65 23.11
C ARG A 397 17.04 16.30 24.10
N VAL A 398 17.10 16.97 25.25
CA VAL A 398 18.07 16.67 26.32
C VAL A 398 17.84 15.25 26.87
N GLY A 399 16.59 14.85 27.07
CA GLY A 399 16.25 13.49 27.50
C GLY A 399 16.74 12.40 26.54
N ARG A 400 16.69 12.64 25.22
CA ARG A 400 17.20 11.69 24.20
C ARG A 400 18.72 11.56 24.19
N TRP A 401 19.45 12.64 24.48
CA TRP A 401 20.91 12.69 24.29
C TRP A 401 21.71 12.78 25.59
N GLY A 402 21.05 12.72 26.75
CA GLY A 402 21.66 12.62 28.07
C GLY A 402 21.88 13.98 28.75
N GLY A 403 21.18 14.16 29.88
CA GLY A 403 21.72 14.98 30.96
C GLY A 403 23.01 14.32 31.45
N TRP A 404 24.11 15.07 31.38
CA TRP A 404 25.39 14.70 31.97
C TRP A 404 25.41 15.07 33.46
#